data_AF-A0A7S4JL32-F1
#
_entry.id   AF-A0A7S4JL32-F1
#
_cell.length_a   1.000
_cell.length_b   1.000
_cell.length_c   1.000
_cell.angle_alpha   90.00
_cell.angle_beta   90.00
_cell.angle_gamma   90.00
#
_symmetry.space_group_name_H-M   'P 1'
#
loop_
_entity.id
_entity.type
_entity.pdbx_description
1 polymer ?
#
loop_
_entity_poly.entity_id
_entity_poly.type
_entity_poly.pdbx_seq_one_letter_code
_entity_poly.pdbx_strand_id
1 'polypeptide(L)'
;MCRHCKDRRSCVHNLEQDLVSSRPSRQDAIAKIEKVREHVNNVGKPFAERLDLVKCHYIFGMQEIDTSAVEDVKQLLSGGELGSCYNRKKGTLNMSLQTDRMKRYVIRDLRMKSLPRWISKLGVAFKVIDVSGNPSLSRLPLDELCSMAKSRWWNMRPSLQEVKCE
;
A
#
# COMPACT_ATOMS: atom_id res chain seq x y z
N MET A 1 23.85 -8.28 -15.13
CA MET A 1 23.13 -7.81 -13.92
C MET A 1 24.11 -7.83 -12.75
N CYS A 2 24.28 -6.73 -12.00
CA CYS A 2 25.31 -6.65 -10.95
C CYS A 2 24.99 -7.56 -9.74
N ARG A 3 26.01 -7.99 -8.97
CA ARG A 3 25.83 -8.87 -7.79
C ARG A 3 24.89 -8.23 -6.76
N HIS A 4 25.13 -6.96 -6.41
CA HIS A 4 24.24 -6.19 -5.54
C HIS A 4 22.79 -6.10 -6.05
N CYS A 5 22.61 -6.02 -7.37
CA CYS A 5 21.30 -5.95 -8.02
C CYS A 5 20.55 -7.28 -7.89
N LYS A 6 21.28 -8.40 -7.92
CA LYS A 6 20.75 -9.75 -7.70
C LYS A 6 20.34 -9.93 -6.25
N ASP A 7 21.19 -9.53 -5.31
CA ASP A 7 20.95 -9.69 -3.88
C ASP A 7 19.71 -8.89 -3.42
N ARG A 8 19.59 -7.64 -3.87
CA ARG A 8 18.40 -6.79 -3.66
C ARG A 8 17.10 -7.48 -4.10
N ARG A 9 17.09 -8.03 -5.32
CA ARG A 9 15.92 -8.72 -5.88
C ARG A 9 15.58 -9.98 -5.09
N SER A 10 16.59 -10.75 -4.70
CA SER A 10 16.42 -11.93 -3.85
C SER A 10 15.86 -11.57 -2.48
N CYS A 11 16.31 -10.48 -1.85
CA CYS A 11 15.79 -10.01 -0.56
C CYS A 11 14.29 -9.68 -0.62
N VAL A 12 13.86 -8.90 -1.63
CA VAL A 12 12.42 -8.58 -1.80
C VAL A 12 11.64 -9.85 -2.08
N HIS A 13 12.15 -10.72 -2.94
CA HIS A 13 11.47 -11.97 -3.24
C HIS A 13 11.28 -12.85 -2.01
N ASN A 14 12.33 -13.02 -1.20
CA ASN A 14 12.27 -13.81 0.02
C ASN A 14 11.32 -13.19 1.04
N LEU A 15 11.36 -11.86 1.22
CA LEU A 15 10.42 -11.15 2.08
C LEU A 15 8.97 -11.38 1.62
N GLU A 16 8.69 -11.20 0.33
CA GLU A 16 7.35 -11.44 -0.21
C GLU A 16 6.91 -12.90 -0.01
N GLN A 17 7.82 -13.87 -0.22
CA GLN A 17 7.53 -15.31 -0.04
C GLN A 17 7.22 -15.61 1.42
N ASP A 18 8.01 -15.07 2.35
CA ASP A 18 7.82 -15.24 3.78
C ASP A 18 6.49 -14.64 4.25
N LEU A 19 6.13 -13.45 3.77
CA LEU A 19 4.85 -12.80 4.09
C LEU A 19 3.65 -13.64 3.63
N VAL A 20 3.76 -14.29 2.47
CA VAL A 20 2.69 -15.13 1.91
C VAL A 20 2.61 -16.49 2.60
N SER A 21 3.76 -17.14 2.78
CA SER A 21 3.83 -18.50 3.34
C SER A 21 3.57 -18.52 4.83
N SER A 22 4.16 -17.59 5.60
CA SER A 22 4.05 -17.58 7.05
C SER A 22 2.77 -16.91 7.54
N ARG A 23 2.05 -16.19 6.66
CA ARG A 23 0.86 -15.36 6.97
C ARG A 23 0.98 -14.69 8.35
N PRO A 24 2.07 -13.93 8.56
CA PRO A 24 2.37 -13.41 9.89
C PRO A 24 1.26 -12.45 10.35
N SER A 25 1.23 -12.14 11.64
CA SER A 25 0.40 -11.04 12.11
C SER A 25 0.82 -9.74 11.40
N ARG A 26 -0.08 -8.75 11.35
CA ARG A 26 0.20 -7.46 10.73
C ARG A 26 1.43 -6.76 11.35
N GLN A 27 1.55 -6.80 12.68
CA GLN A 27 2.68 -6.19 13.38
C GLN A 27 4.00 -6.89 13.04
N ASP A 28 3.99 -8.23 13.02
CA ASP A 28 5.16 -9.02 12.65
C ASP A 28 5.55 -8.79 11.17
N ALA A 29 4.56 -8.64 10.28
CA ALA A 29 4.80 -8.32 8.90
C ALA A 29 5.47 -6.95 8.73
N ILE A 30 4.94 -5.92 9.41
CA ILE A 30 5.52 -4.57 9.37
C ILE A 30 6.94 -4.61 9.92
N ALA A 31 7.17 -5.27 11.06
CA ALA A 31 8.51 -5.40 11.65
C ALA A 31 9.49 -6.12 10.70
N LYS A 32 9.05 -7.20 10.02
CA LYS A 32 9.86 -7.88 9.00
C LYS A 32 10.21 -6.96 7.82
N ILE A 33 9.26 -6.18 7.33
CA ILE A 33 9.47 -5.25 6.21
C ILE A 33 10.44 -4.14 6.62
N GLU A 34 10.26 -3.53 7.78
CA GLU A 34 11.15 -2.47 8.29
C GLU A 34 12.56 -3.00 8.57
N LYS A 35 12.69 -4.21 9.12
CA LYS A 35 14.00 -4.85 9.30
C LYS A 35 14.76 -4.99 7.97
N VAL A 36 14.07 -5.39 6.91
CA VAL A 36 14.68 -5.45 5.56
C VAL A 36 15.01 -4.03 5.08
N ARG A 37 14.13 -3.05 5.33
CA ARG A 37 14.33 -1.64 4.97
C ARG A 37 15.56 -1.02 5.63
N GLU A 38 15.82 -1.30 6.90
CA GLU A 38 17.03 -0.84 7.60
C GLU A 38 18.30 -1.36 6.95
N HIS A 39 18.31 -2.64 6.55
CA HIS A 39 19.44 -3.27 5.87
C HIS A 39 19.70 -2.68 4.47
N VAL A 40 18.72 -1.98 3.89
CA VAL A 40 18.78 -1.44 2.53
C VAL A 40 18.59 0.08 2.43
N ASN A 41 18.59 0.81 3.54
CA ASN A 41 18.46 2.27 3.52
C ASN A 41 19.57 2.99 2.72
N ASN A 42 20.74 2.36 2.52
CA ASN A 42 21.84 2.89 1.71
C ASN A 42 21.84 2.44 0.24
N VAL A 43 20.77 1.79 -0.23
CA VAL A 43 20.80 0.94 -1.43
C VAL A 43 20.11 1.61 -2.64
N GLY A 44 19.50 2.78 -2.43
CA GLY A 44 18.98 3.67 -3.47
C GLY A 44 17.46 3.79 -3.48
N LYS A 45 16.97 4.97 -3.88
CA LYS A 45 15.56 5.39 -3.84
C LYS A 45 14.56 4.36 -4.42
N PRO A 46 14.78 3.73 -5.58
CA PRO A 46 13.81 2.80 -6.16
C PRO A 46 13.57 1.54 -5.33
N PHE A 47 14.53 1.16 -4.50
CA PHE A 47 14.42 -0.05 -3.68
C PHE A 47 13.60 0.21 -2.41
N ALA A 48 13.79 1.38 -1.79
CA ALA A 48 12.96 1.83 -0.67
C ALA A 48 11.49 2.00 -1.11
N GLU A 49 11.25 2.61 -2.28
CA GLU A 49 9.90 2.76 -2.84
C GLU A 49 9.21 1.41 -3.06
N ARG A 50 9.96 0.37 -3.44
CA ARG A 50 9.41 -0.99 -3.56
C ARG A 50 8.98 -1.57 -2.21
N LEU A 51 9.77 -1.37 -1.16
CA LEU A 51 9.42 -1.85 0.19
C LEU A 51 8.22 -1.10 0.75
N ASP A 52 8.15 0.21 0.53
CA ASP A 52 6.98 1.03 0.90
C ASP A 52 5.72 0.53 0.18
N LEU A 53 5.84 0.14 -1.08
CA LEU A 53 4.74 -0.42 -1.87
C LEU A 53 4.32 -1.81 -1.35
N VAL A 54 5.28 -2.69 -1.02
CA VAL A 54 5.00 -4.01 -0.41
C VAL A 54 4.28 -3.83 0.93
N LYS A 55 4.75 -2.91 1.79
CA LYS A 55 4.11 -2.56 3.06
C LYS A 55 2.68 -2.10 2.84
N CYS A 56 2.47 -1.19 1.88
CA CYS A 56 1.14 -0.67 1.58
C CYS A 56 0.19 -1.77 1.06
N HIS A 57 0.61 -2.59 0.10
CA HIS A 57 -0.23 -3.68 -0.41
C HIS A 57 -0.52 -4.75 0.63
N TYR A 58 0.44 -5.10 1.47
CA TYR A 58 0.23 -6.06 2.56
C TYR A 58 -0.83 -5.53 3.53
N ILE A 59 -0.67 -4.30 4.02
CA ILE A 59 -1.57 -3.67 5.00
C ILE A 59 -3.00 -3.53 4.46
N PHE A 60 -3.15 -3.04 3.22
CA PHE A 60 -4.47 -2.85 2.61
C PHE A 60 -5.07 -4.15 2.03
N GLY A 61 -4.23 -5.16 1.77
CA GLY A 61 -4.62 -6.46 1.22
C GLY A 61 -5.05 -7.48 2.28
N MET A 62 -4.79 -7.23 3.57
CA MET A 62 -5.36 -8.01 4.66
C MET A 62 -6.87 -7.71 4.78
N GLN A 63 -7.68 -8.51 4.08
CA GLN A 63 -9.13 -8.34 3.98
C GLN A 63 -9.89 -8.76 5.26
N GLU A 64 -9.25 -9.40 6.23
CA GLU A 64 -9.91 -9.86 7.45
C GLU A 64 -9.84 -8.80 8.55
N ILE A 65 -10.87 -7.95 8.56
CA ILE A 65 -11.64 -7.49 9.73
C ILE A 65 -10.83 -7.38 11.03
N ASP A 66 -9.90 -6.44 11.08
CA ASP A 66 -9.47 -5.91 12.36
C ASP A 66 -9.64 -4.40 12.35
N THR A 67 -10.55 -3.90 13.18
CA THR A 67 -10.72 -2.45 13.41
C THR A 67 -9.45 -1.81 13.94
N SER A 68 -8.55 -2.59 14.59
CA SER A 68 -7.22 -2.11 15.00
C SER A 68 -6.37 -1.65 13.81
N ALA A 69 -6.59 -2.23 12.62
CA ALA A 69 -5.87 -1.84 11.42
C ALA A 69 -6.16 -0.39 11.00
N VAL A 70 -7.35 0.14 11.32
CA VAL A 70 -7.75 1.50 10.92
C VAL A 70 -6.91 2.54 11.66
N GLU A 71 -6.83 2.46 12.98
CA GLU A 71 -6.07 3.44 13.78
C GLU A 71 -4.57 3.33 13.52
N ASP A 72 -4.05 2.12 13.32
CA ASP A 72 -2.63 1.94 13.02
C ASP A 72 -2.27 2.42 11.62
N VAL A 73 -3.10 2.18 10.60
CA VAL A 73 -2.89 2.74 9.25
C VAL A 73 -2.90 4.26 9.30
N LYS A 74 -3.81 4.83 10.08
CA LYS A 74 -3.90 6.27 10.30
C LYS A 74 -2.64 6.81 11.00
N GLN A 75 -2.08 6.10 11.98
CA GLN A 75 -0.80 6.44 12.59
C GLN A 75 0.34 6.37 11.57
N LEU A 76 0.44 5.30 10.78
CA LEU A 76 1.47 5.15 9.75
C LEU A 76 1.40 6.26 8.68
N LEU A 77 0.19 6.64 8.26
CA LEU A 77 -0.03 7.77 7.35
C LEU A 77 0.37 9.11 7.99
N SER A 78 0.05 9.30 9.27
CA SER A 78 0.32 10.53 10.01
C SER A 78 1.81 10.72 10.30
N GLY A 79 2.51 9.62 10.64
CA GLY A 79 3.95 9.57 10.85
C GLY A 79 4.77 9.53 9.55
N GLY A 80 4.13 9.35 8.40
CA GLY A 80 4.81 9.26 7.10
C GLY A 80 5.52 7.93 6.86
N GLU A 81 5.21 6.90 7.66
CA GLU A 81 5.85 5.59 7.61
C GLU A 81 5.40 4.72 6.42
N LEU A 82 4.40 5.15 5.67
CA LEU A 82 4.11 4.61 4.33
C LEU A 82 5.02 5.20 3.25
N GLY A 83 5.97 6.07 3.63
CA GLY A 83 7.04 6.56 2.78
C GLY A 83 6.53 7.16 1.48
N SER A 84 7.03 6.67 0.34
CA SER A 84 6.68 7.20 -0.98
C SER A 84 5.22 6.97 -1.38
N CYS A 85 4.51 6.05 -0.72
CA CYS A 85 3.14 5.69 -1.07
C CYS A 85 2.14 6.78 -0.65
N TYR A 86 2.46 7.68 0.29
CA TYR A 86 1.53 8.72 0.71
C TYR A 86 2.12 10.13 0.65
N ASN A 87 1.52 10.98 -0.18
CA ASN A 87 1.84 12.40 -0.24
C ASN A 87 0.78 13.23 0.50
N ARG A 88 1.07 13.57 1.77
CA ARG A 88 0.17 14.37 2.62
C ARG A 88 -0.17 15.74 2.04
N LYS A 89 0.79 16.40 1.35
CA LYS A 89 0.56 17.73 0.75
C LYS A 89 -0.45 17.67 -0.41
N LYS A 90 -0.37 16.60 -1.21
CA LYS A 90 -1.25 16.38 -2.35
C LYS A 90 -2.52 15.58 -2.00
N GLY A 91 -2.55 14.91 -0.85
CA GLY A 91 -3.60 13.97 -0.49
C GLY A 91 -3.64 12.75 -1.42
N THR A 92 -2.47 12.31 -1.91
CA THR A 92 -2.37 11.21 -2.87
C THR A 92 -1.85 9.97 -2.17
N LEU A 93 -2.64 8.89 -2.20
CA LEU A 93 -2.21 7.55 -1.82
C LEU A 93 -1.90 6.76 -3.09
N ASN A 94 -0.63 6.50 -3.35
CA ASN A 94 -0.15 5.74 -4.49
C ASN A 94 0.14 4.30 -4.09
N MET A 95 -0.72 3.40 -4.55
CA MET A 95 -0.63 1.94 -4.45
C MET A 95 -0.57 1.32 -5.86
N SER A 96 -0.09 2.09 -6.84
CA SER A 96 0.04 1.62 -8.21
C SER A 96 1.13 0.56 -8.29
N LEU A 97 0.82 -0.54 -8.97
CA LEU A 97 1.71 -1.66 -9.09
C LEU A 97 1.90 -2.00 -10.57
N GLN A 98 2.72 -1.27 -11.32
CA GLN A 98 2.94 -1.54 -12.75
C GLN A 98 3.60 -2.90 -13.01
N THR A 99 2.80 -3.96 -13.03
CA THR A 99 3.26 -5.35 -13.12
C THR A 99 3.73 -5.74 -14.52
N ASP A 100 3.33 -4.99 -15.55
CA ASP A 100 3.73 -5.11 -16.95
C ASP A 100 5.26 -4.96 -17.14
N ARG A 101 5.88 -4.07 -16.36
CA ARG A 101 7.34 -3.89 -16.33
C ARG A 101 8.04 -4.87 -15.39
N MET A 102 7.29 -5.56 -14.53
CA MET A 102 7.82 -6.48 -13.51
C MET A 102 7.80 -7.93 -13.99
N LYS A 103 8.69 -8.28 -14.92
CA LYS A 103 8.71 -9.61 -15.58
C LYS A 103 8.91 -10.84 -14.67
N ARG A 104 9.27 -10.73 -13.38
CA ARG A 104 9.70 -11.91 -12.58
C ARG A 104 9.37 -11.96 -11.07
N TYR A 105 8.95 -10.88 -10.40
CA TYR A 105 8.91 -10.84 -8.93
C TYR A 105 7.70 -10.11 -8.36
N VAL A 106 6.50 -10.58 -8.69
CA VAL A 106 5.30 -10.15 -7.97
C VAL A 106 4.59 -11.39 -7.52
N ILE A 107 4.75 -11.76 -6.25
CA ILE A 107 3.99 -12.88 -5.68
C ILE A 107 2.52 -12.49 -5.71
N ARG A 108 1.73 -13.33 -6.37
CA ARG A 108 0.32 -13.07 -6.69
C ARG A 108 -0.55 -12.87 -5.44
N ASP A 109 -0.14 -13.45 -4.32
CA ASP A 109 -0.93 -13.48 -3.08
C ASP A 109 -0.79 -12.21 -2.23
N LEU A 110 0.20 -11.35 -2.49
CA LEU A 110 0.27 -9.99 -1.93
C LEU A 110 -0.48 -8.96 -2.76
N ARG A 111 -1.04 -9.36 -3.91
CA ARG A 111 -1.81 -8.45 -4.74
C ARG A 111 -3.16 -8.21 -4.09
N MET A 112 -3.44 -6.94 -3.82
CA MET A 112 -4.71 -6.52 -3.25
C MET A 112 -5.85 -6.91 -4.21
N LYS A 113 -6.74 -7.81 -3.75
CA LYS A 113 -7.91 -8.27 -4.53
C LYS A 113 -9.07 -7.28 -4.48
N SER A 114 -9.18 -6.54 -3.38
CA SER A 114 -10.10 -5.43 -3.23
C SER A 114 -9.49 -4.35 -2.36
N LEU A 115 -9.86 -3.10 -2.62
CA LEU A 115 -9.60 -2.03 -1.67
C LEU A 115 -10.49 -2.23 -0.41
N PRO A 116 -9.98 -2.04 0.81
CA PRO A 116 -10.74 -2.33 2.01
C PRO A 116 -11.84 -1.28 2.25
N ARG A 117 -13.03 -1.73 2.67
CA ARG A 117 -14.18 -0.85 2.99
C ARG A 117 -13.86 0.16 4.09
N TRP A 118 -13.01 -0.21 5.05
CA TRP A 118 -12.62 0.68 6.14
C TRP A 118 -11.78 1.88 5.70
N ILE A 119 -11.40 2.01 4.42
CA ILE A 119 -10.66 3.17 3.91
C ILE A 119 -11.39 4.51 4.18
N SER A 120 -12.73 4.49 4.18
CA SER A 120 -13.56 5.66 4.52
C SER A 120 -13.49 6.05 5.99
N LYS A 121 -13.05 5.14 6.86
CA LYS A 121 -12.96 5.34 8.32
C LYS A 121 -11.61 5.90 8.76
N LEU A 122 -10.63 6.04 7.86
CA LEU A 122 -9.30 6.54 8.20
C LEU A 122 -9.29 7.98 8.71
N GLY A 123 -10.33 8.77 8.43
CA GLY A 123 -10.39 10.19 8.81
C GLY A 123 -9.31 11.04 8.12
N VAL A 124 -8.64 10.50 7.09
CA VAL A 124 -7.62 11.17 6.29
C VAL A 124 -8.28 11.65 4.99
N ALA A 125 -8.04 12.91 4.62
CA ALA A 125 -8.55 13.46 3.38
C ALA A 125 -7.69 13.01 2.19
N PHE A 126 -8.10 11.92 1.53
CA PHE A 126 -7.48 11.43 0.30
C PHE A 126 -8.12 12.05 -0.92
N LYS A 127 -7.42 12.95 -1.62
CA LYS A 127 -7.89 13.48 -2.91
C LYS A 127 -7.80 12.45 -4.02
N VAL A 128 -6.73 11.67 -4.04
CA VAL A 128 -6.47 10.67 -5.08
C VAL A 128 -6.05 9.36 -4.45
N ILE A 129 -6.70 8.27 -4.85
CA ILE A 129 -6.28 6.90 -4.54
C ILE A 129 -5.87 6.25 -5.85
N ASP A 130 -4.58 6.01 -6.03
CA ASP A 130 -4.05 5.38 -7.23
C ASP A 130 -3.83 3.89 -6.98
N VAL A 131 -4.63 3.06 -7.62
CA VAL A 131 -4.54 1.59 -7.60
C VAL A 131 -4.29 1.05 -9.01
N SER A 132 -3.80 1.88 -9.93
CA SER A 132 -3.48 1.49 -11.30
C SER A 132 -2.47 0.33 -11.36
N GLY A 133 -2.51 -0.41 -12.46
CA GLY A 133 -1.61 -1.54 -12.67
C GLY A 133 -1.81 -2.73 -11.72
N ASN A 134 -2.82 -2.77 -10.86
CA ASN A 134 -3.12 -3.93 -9.99
C ASN A 134 -3.99 -4.97 -10.72
N PRO A 135 -3.42 -6.00 -11.40
CA PRO A 135 -4.21 -6.93 -12.22
C PRO A 135 -5.12 -7.86 -11.43
N SER A 136 -4.91 -7.97 -10.11
CA SER A 136 -5.73 -8.81 -9.23
C SER A 136 -6.82 -8.03 -8.53
N LEU A 137 -6.82 -6.70 -8.63
CA LEU A 137 -7.87 -5.87 -8.07
C LEU A 137 -9.15 -6.10 -8.87
N SER A 138 -10.14 -6.71 -8.24
CA SER A 138 -11.40 -7.11 -8.87
C SER A 138 -12.61 -6.38 -8.28
N ARG A 139 -12.45 -5.75 -7.11
CA ARG A 139 -13.53 -5.09 -6.39
C ARG A 139 -13.09 -3.79 -5.74
N LEU A 140 -13.95 -2.80 -5.82
CA LEU A 140 -13.83 -1.54 -5.09
C LEU A 140 -15.01 -1.38 -4.12
N PRO A 141 -14.79 -0.78 -2.94
CA PRO A 141 -15.84 -0.46 -1.98
C PRO A 141 -16.58 0.81 -2.45
N LEU A 142 -17.39 0.68 -3.50
CA LEU A 142 -17.99 1.82 -4.21
C LEU A 142 -18.83 2.71 -3.32
N ASP A 143 -19.61 2.14 -2.40
CA ASP A 143 -20.44 2.89 -1.47
C ASP A 143 -19.57 3.75 -0.54
N GLU A 144 -18.49 3.19 -0.01
CA GLU A 144 -17.56 3.90 0.85
C GLU A 144 -16.79 4.98 0.08
N LEU A 145 -16.33 4.70 -1.14
CA LEU A 145 -15.66 5.68 -1.99
C LEU A 145 -16.63 6.83 -2.37
N CYS A 146 -17.88 6.51 -2.69
CA CYS A 146 -18.91 7.51 -2.96
C CYS A 146 -19.22 8.37 -1.73
N SER A 147 -19.19 7.79 -0.52
CA SER A 147 -19.37 8.55 0.73
C SER A 147 -18.23 9.55 0.97
N MET A 148 -17.00 9.19 0.60
CA MET A 148 -15.83 10.08 0.67
C MET A 148 -15.89 11.20 -0.37
N ALA A 149 -16.44 10.91 -1.56
CA ALA A 149 -16.63 11.91 -2.61
C ALA A 149 -17.77 12.90 -2.29
N LYS A 150 -18.78 12.48 -1.53
CA LYS A 150 -19.94 13.31 -1.15
C LYS A 150 -19.65 14.06 0.16
N SER A 151 -19.13 15.28 0.06
CA SER A 151 -19.15 16.20 1.21
C SER A 151 -20.58 16.77 1.40
N ARG A 152 -21.21 16.47 2.53
CA ARG A 152 -22.58 16.92 2.88
C ARG A 152 -22.63 18.28 3.60
N TRP A 153 -21.48 18.91 3.81
CA TRP A 153 -21.34 20.20 4.48
C TRP A 153 -21.01 21.26 3.44
N TRP A 154 -21.81 22.32 3.40
CA TRP A 154 -21.87 23.29 2.30
C TRP A 154 -20.55 24.07 2.09
N ASN A 155 -19.60 23.93 3.02
CA ASN A 155 -18.30 24.62 3.04
C ASN A 155 -17.07 23.67 3.07
N MET A 156 -17.24 22.33 3.00
CA MET A 156 -16.11 21.39 2.91
C MET A 156 -15.99 20.80 1.50
N ARG A 157 -14.80 20.91 0.90
CA ARG A 157 -14.50 20.23 -0.38
C ARG A 157 -14.59 18.70 -0.22
N PRO A 158 -15.02 17.96 -1.26
CA PRO A 158 -14.92 16.51 -1.31
C PRO A 158 -13.55 16.04 -0.85
N SER A 159 -13.51 15.06 0.06
CA SER A 159 -12.23 14.53 0.51
C SER A 159 -11.58 13.74 -0.61
N LEU A 160 -12.38 12.95 -1.36
CA LEU A 160 -11.97 12.16 -2.53
C LEU A 160 -12.43 12.77 -3.85
N GLN A 161 -11.49 12.87 -4.80
CA GLN A 161 -11.70 13.43 -6.14
C GLN A 161 -11.55 12.37 -7.23
N GLU A 162 -10.60 11.44 -7.06
CA GLU A 162 -10.26 10.47 -8.11
C GLU A 162 -9.81 9.13 -7.52
N VAL A 163 -10.22 8.03 -8.15
CA VAL A 163 -9.65 6.70 -7.96
C VAL A 163 -9.11 6.24 -9.31
N LYS A 164 -7.80 6.00 -9.42
CA LYS A 164 -7.16 5.56 -10.66
C LYS A 164 -7.08 4.05 -10.69
N CYS A 165 -7.60 3.42 -11.75
CA CYS A 165 -7.71 1.97 -11.85
C CYS A 165 -7.04 1.35 -13.08
N GLU A 166 -6.67 2.15 -14.08
CA GLU A 166 -5.99 1.70 -15.31
C GLU A 166 -4.47 1.82 -15.19
#